data_AF-A0A2W1AWW1-F1
#
_entry.id   AF-A0A2W1AWW1-F1
#
_cell.length_a   1.000
_cell.length_b   1.000
_cell.length_c   1.000
_cell.angle_alpha   90.00
_cell.angle_beta   90.00
_cell.angle_gamma   90.00
#
_symmetry.space_group_name_H-M   'P 1'
#
loop_
_entity.id
_entity.type
_entity.pdbx_description
1 polymer ?
#
loop_
_entity_poly.entity_id
_entity_poly.type
_entity_poly.pdbx_seq_one_letter_code
_entity_poly.pdbx_strand_id
1 'polypeptide(L)'
;MKEVVAEYYVDADIQAVEVTSQDQAAELEFLGSPTVRVDGMDVEPDVIESGFNLDYRTYWLEEELLNRPPKEWIAAAIEVALE
;
A
#
# COMPACT_ATOMS: atom_id res chain seq x y z
N MET A 1 4.74 -9.31 -1.44
CA MET A 1 4.99 -7.87 -1.68
C MET A 1 6.30 -7.66 -2.41
N LYS A 2 7.45 -7.98 -1.78
CA LYS A 2 8.77 -7.89 -2.44
C LYS A 2 8.88 -8.73 -3.72
N GLU A 3 8.18 -9.85 -3.79
CA GLU A 3 8.12 -10.69 -4.99
C GLU A 3 7.53 -9.95 -6.20
N VAL A 4 6.45 -9.15 -6.00
CA VAL A 4 5.81 -8.42 -7.11
C VAL A 4 6.79 -7.40 -7.70
N VAL A 5 7.49 -6.65 -6.84
CA VAL A 5 8.52 -5.70 -7.29
C VAL A 5 9.64 -6.41 -8.06
N ALA A 6 10.06 -7.59 -7.60
CA ALA A 6 11.10 -8.37 -8.26
C ALA A 6 10.69 -8.88 -9.65
N GLU A 7 9.39 -9.13 -9.87
CA GLU A 7 8.85 -9.55 -11.18
C GLU A 7 8.95 -8.45 -12.25
N TYR A 8 8.91 -7.17 -11.85
CA TYR A 8 9.02 -6.02 -12.76
C TYR A 8 10.46 -5.62 -13.09
N TYR A 9 11.48 -6.31 -12.54
CA TYR A 9 12.91 -6.00 -12.74
C TYR A 9 13.28 -4.52 -12.53
N VAL A 10 12.51 -3.83 -11.70
CA VAL A 10 12.72 -2.41 -11.35
C VAL A 10 13.72 -2.31 -10.20
N ASP A 11 14.69 -1.40 -10.35
CA ASP A 11 15.56 -0.98 -9.25
C ASP A 11 14.76 -0.01 -8.37
N ALA A 12 13.83 -0.58 -7.58
CA ALA A 12 12.95 0.18 -6.70
C ALA A 12 13.51 0.20 -5.28
N ASP A 13 13.53 1.40 -4.66
CA ASP A 13 13.88 1.55 -3.25
C ASP A 13 12.69 1.10 -2.38
N ILE A 14 12.77 -0.11 -1.82
CA ILE A 14 11.71 -0.66 -0.97
C ILE A 14 11.98 -0.28 0.49
N GLN A 15 11.18 0.62 1.03
CA GLN A 15 11.22 0.99 2.44
C GLN A 15 10.11 0.29 3.22
N ALA A 16 10.48 -0.41 4.30
CA ALA A 16 9.54 -0.95 5.27
C ALA A 16 9.58 -0.07 6.52
N VAL A 17 8.47 0.58 6.84
CA VAL A 17 8.36 1.50 7.97
C VAL A 17 7.38 0.93 8.99
N GLU A 18 7.82 0.82 10.24
CA GLU A 18 6.93 0.52 11.37
C GLU A 18 6.30 1.81 11.86
N VAL A 19 4.97 1.88 11.84
CA VAL A 19 4.21 3.05 12.31
C VAL A 19 3.72 2.77 13.73
N THR A 20 4.15 3.58 14.68
CA THR A 20 3.94 3.33 16.13
C THR A 20 3.19 4.45 16.85
N SER A 21 2.97 5.58 16.18
CA SER A 21 2.24 6.72 16.74
C SER A 21 1.22 7.29 15.73
N GLN A 22 0.20 7.96 16.26
CA GLN A 22 -0.80 8.64 15.45
C GLN A 22 -0.17 9.78 14.63
N ASP A 23 0.82 10.49 15.19
CA ASP A 23 1.59 11.50 14.47
C ASP A 23 2.36 10.89 13.29
N GLN A 24 3.05 9.76 13.49
CA GLN A 24 3.70 9.04 12.39
C GLN A 24 2.70 8.56 11.34
N ALA A 25 1.52 8.11 11.78
CA ALA A 25 0.48 7.71 10.85
C ALA A 25 0.04 8.88 9.97
N ALA A 26 -0.07 10.09 10.53
CA ALA A 26 -0.39 11.29 9.78
C ALA A 26 0.74 11.74 8.84
N GLU A 27 1.99 11.73 9.31
CA GLU A 27 3.16 12.09 8.48
C GLU A 27 3.37 11.13 7.30
N LEU A 28 3.04 9.85 7.50
CA LEU A 28 3.23 8.79 6.50
C LEU A 28 1.95 8.44 5.74
N GLU A 29 0.88 9.21 5.91
CA GLU A 29 -0.42 8.97 5.29
C GLU A 29 -0.90 7.52 5.47
N PHE A 30 -0.67 6.97 6.66
CA PHE A 30 -0.88 5.57 6.99
C PHE A 30 -2.34 5.30 7.31
N LEU A 31 -3.01 4.59 6.41
CA LEU A 31 -4.44 4.27 6.50
C LEU A 31 -4.73 3.02 7.36
N GLY A 32 -3.69 2.38 7.88
CA GLY A 32 -3.78 1.18 8.71
C GLY A 32 -2.82 0.08 8.23
N SER A 33 -2.70 -0.98 9.02
CA SER A 33 -1.75 -2.06 8.77
C SER A 33 -2.37 -3.20 7.96
N PRO A 34 -1.73 -3.64 6.85
CA PRO A 34 -0.65 -2.97 6.13
C PRO A 34 -1.17 -1.80 5.27
N THR A 35 -0.32 -0.82 4.96
CA THR A 35 -0.53 0.22 3.93
C THR A 35 0.66 0.15 2.97
N VAL A 36 0.40 0.22 1.68
CA VAL A 36 1.42 0.07 0.63
C VAL A 36 1.25 1.21 -0.34
N ARG A 37 2.34 1.92 -0.59
CA ARG A 37 2.36 3.05 -1.51
C ARG A 37 3.46 2.87 -2.54
N VAL A 38 3.19 3.29 -3.77
CA VAL A 38 4.13 3.37 -4.88
C VAL A 38 4.17 4.83 -5.30
N ASP A 39 5.36 5.45 -5.31
CA ASP A 39 5.57 6.89 -5.54
C ASP A 39 4.62 7.80 -4.72
N GLY A 40 4.38 7.40 -3.47
CA GLY A 40 3.54 8.14 -2.53
C GLY A 40 2.04 7.90 -2.67
N MET A 41 1.59 7.22 -3.73
CA MET A 41 0.18 6.87 -3.96
C MET A 41 -0.14 5.50 -3.38
N ASP A 42 -1.29 5.38 -2.70
CA ASP A 42 -1.78 4.08 -2.21
C ASP A 42 -2.12 3.15 -3.37
N VAL A 43 -1.88 1.85 -3.18
CA VAL A 43 -2.17 0.84 -4.21
C VAL A 43 -3.66 0.52 -4.34
N GLU A 44 -4.49 0.89 -3.38
CA GLU A 44 -5.95 0.73 -3.48
C GLU A 44 -6.55 1.79 -4.42
N PRO A 45 -7.21 1.38 -5.52
CA PRO A 45 -7.58 2.28 -6.62
C PRO A 45 -8.61 3.35 -6.25
N ASP A 46 -9.55 3.03 -5.36
CA ASP A 46 -10.64 3.92 -4.95
C ASP A 46 -10.54 4.28 -3.46
N VAL A 47 -9.31 4.38 -2.94
CA VAL A 47 -9.09 4.67 -1.53
C VAL A 47 -9.73 6.01 -1.15
N ILE A 48 -10.64 5.97 -0.17
CA ILE A 48 -11.18 7.19 0.43
C ILE A 48 -10.33 7.46 1.67
N GLU A 49 -9.56 8.53 1.64
CA GLU A 49 -8.74 8.98 2.78
C GLU A 49 -9.66 9.29 3.99
N SER A 50 -9.87 8.28 4.82
CA SER A 50 -10.84 8.30 5.93
C SER A 50 -10.17 8.63 7.27
N GLY A 51 -9.08 9.39 7.21
CA GLY A 51 -8.17 9.65 8.31
C GLY A 51 -7.10 8.57 8.46
N PHE A 52 -5.93 8.99 8.93
CA PHE A 52 -4.80 8.11 9.21
C PHE A 52 -5.01 7.44 10.56
N ASN A 53 -4.82 6.12 10.67
CA ASN A 53 -5.17 5.37 11.87
C ASN A 53 -4.14 4.28 12.19
N LEU A 54 -3.82 4.11 13.47
CA LEU A 54 -3.06 2.96 13.98
C LEU A 54 -3.97 1.74 14.19
N ASP A 55 -4.61 1.28 13.12
CA ASP A 55 -5.52 0.14 13.18
C ASP A 55 -5.22 -0.87 12.08
N TYR A 56 -5.92 -2.01 12.08
CA TYR A 56 -5.81 -2.97 10.99
C TYR A 56 -6.57 -2.44 9.76
N ARG A 57 -6.04 -2.76 8.57
CA ARG A 57 -6.68 -2.48 7.29
C ARG A 57 -7.04 -3.78 6.59
N THR A 58 -8.22 -3.79 6.00
CA THR A 58 -8.69 -4.89 5.16
C THR A 58 -8.92 -4.40 3.75
N TYR A 59 -8.84 -5.33 2.80
CA TYR A 59 -8.90 -5.08 1.37
C TYR A 59 -9.97 -5.98 0.77
N TRP A 60 -10.84 -5.43 -0.07
CA TRP A 60 -11.91 -6.20 -0.70
C TRP A 60 -11.57 -6.47 -2.16
N LEU A 61 -11.48 -7.75 -2.54
CA LEU A 61 -11.23 -8.19 -3.91
C LEU A 61 -12.16 -9.33 -4.26
N GLU A 62 -12.97 -9.18 -5.32
CA GLU A 62 -13.81 -10.25 -5.89
C GLU A 62 -14.56 -11.09 -4.85
N GLU A 63 -15.23 -10.44 -3.88
CA GLU A 63 -16.00 -11.06 -2.78
C GLU A 63 -15.16 -11.69 -1.65
N GLU A 64 -13.83 -11.53 -1.69
CA GLU A 64 -12.91 -11.95 -0.63
C GLU A 64 -12.40 -10.75 0.18
N LEU A 65 -12.38 -10.91 1.51
CA LEU A 65 -11.76 -9.97 2.43
C LEU A 65 -10.31 -10.41 2.72
N LEU A 66 -9.36 -9.58 2.30
CA LEU A 66 -7.94 -9.79 2.48
C LEU A 66 -7.41 -8.92 3.62
N ASN A 67 -6.38 -9.40 4.31
CA ASN A 67 -5.64 -8.66 5.34
C ASN A 67 -4.38 -7.97 4.80
N ARG A 68 -4.24 -7.91 3.47
CA ARG A 68 -3.13 -7.28 2.75
C ARG A 68 -3.60 -6.89 1.35
N PRO A 69 -3.00 -5.88 0.72
CA PRO A 69 -3.39 -5.50 -0.63
C PRO A 69 -3.13 -6.65 -1.62
N PRO A 70 -4.02 -6.84 -2.60
CA PRO A 70 -3.80 -7.76 -3.71
C PRO A 70 -2.48 -7.50 -4.43
N LYS A 71 -1.85 -8.57 -4.93
CA LYS A 71 -0.65 -8.43 -5.77
C LYS A 71 -0.93 -7.60 -7.03
N GLU A 72 -2.13 -7.74 -7.57
CA GLU A 72 -2.63 -7.09 -8.78
C GLU A 72 -2.66 -5.56 -8.64
N TRP A 73 -3.01 -5.06 -7.45
CA TRP A 73 -3.06 -3.63 -7.15
C TRP A 73 -1.65 -3.03 -7.05
N ILE A 74 -0.73 -3.76 -6.43
CA ILE A 74 0.68 -3.36 -6.38
C ILE A 74 1.29 -3.34 -7.79
N ALA A 75 0.98 -4.37 -8.59
CA ALA A 75 1.39 -4.46 -9.99
C ALA A 75 0.89 -3.28 -10.83
N ALA A 76 -0.41 -2.99 -10.77
CA ALA A 76 -1.01 -1.86 -11.47
C ALA A 76 -0.41 -0.51 -11.04
N ALA A 77 -0.16 -0.31 -9.75
CA ALA A 77 0.47 0.91 -9.24
C ALA A 77 1.92 1.07 -9.73
N ILE A 78 2.69 -0.03 -9.83
CA ILE A 78 4.03 -0.02 -10.43
C ILE A 78 3.96 0.33 -11.91
N GLU A 79 3.02 -0.25 -12.66
CA GLU A 79 2.85 0.07 -14.08
C GLU A 79 2.56 1.57 -14.29
N VAL A 80 1.64 2.14 -13.51
CA VAL A 80 1.32 3.57 -13.55
C VAL A 80 2.53 4.45 -13.20
N ALA A 81 3.36 4.05 -12.24
CA ALA A 81 4.56 4.80 -11.84
C ALA A 81 5.70 4.76 -12.89
N LEU A 82 5.67 3.80 -13.81
CA LEU A 82 6.68 3.66 -14.88
C LEU A 82 6.32 4.42 -16.17
N GLU A 83 5.08 4.90 -16.30
CA GLU A 83 4.60 5.71 -17.44
C GLU A 83 4.99 7.19 -17.32
#